data_AF-A0A967SN80-F1
#
_entry.id   AF-A0A967SN80-F1
#
_cell.length_a   1.000
_cell.length_b   1.000
_cell.length_c   1.000
_cell.angle_alpha   90.00
_cell.angle_beta   90.00
_cell.angle_gamma   90.00
#
_symmetry.space_group_name_H-M   'P 1'
#
loop_
_entity.id
_entity.type
_entity.pdbx_description
1 polymer ?
#
loop_
_entity_poly.entity_id
_entity_poly.type
_entity_poly.pdbx_seq_one_letter_code
_entity_poly.pdbx_strand_id
1 'polypeptide(L)' 'LLDQAEQFLPVAFRSRPPLDLLDGGLVANLFFEDSTRTRCSFTVAAKRLGADTVDLTG' A
#
# COMPACT_ATOMS: atom_id res chain seq x y z
N LEU A 1 -9.83 -5.59 12.45
CA LEU A 1 -8.87 -5.48 11.32
C LEU A 1 -9.35 -6.24 10.10
N LEU A 2 -9.67 -7.54 10.20
CA LEU A 2 -10.15 -8.33 9.05
C LEU A 2 -11.43 -7.76 8.43
N ASP A 3 -12.43 -7.41 9.25
CA ASP A 3 -13.68 -6.81 8.76
C ASP A 3 -13.48 -5.51 7.97
N GLN A 4 -12.48 -4.69 8.36
CA GLN A 4 -12.12 -3.48 7.62
C GLN A 4 -11.36 -3.83 6.34
N ALA A 5 -10.46 -4.82 6.38
CA ALA A 5 -9.71 -5.26 5.21
C ALA A 5 -10.65 -5.77 4.10
N GLU A 6 -11.76 -6.43 4.46
CA GLU A 6 -12.78 -6.88 3.51
C GLU A 6 -13.38 -5.72 2.70
N GLN A 7 -13.56 -4.55 3.30
CA GLN A 7 -14.08 -3.36 2.63
C GLN A 7 -13.14 -2.82 1.55
N PHE A 8 -11.84 -3.12 1.64
CA PHE A 8 -10.83 -2.71 0.67
C PHE A 8 -10.61 -3.72 -0.46
N LEU A 9 -11.19 -4.92 -0.39
CA LEU A 9 -11.03 -5.95 -1.44
C LEU A 9 -11.40 -5.43 -2.84
N PRO A 10 -12.46 -4.63 -3.05
CA PRO A 10 -12.77 -4.11 -4.38
C PRO A 10 -11.66 -3.22 -4.96
N VAL A 11 -11.02 -2.40 -4.13
CA VAL A 11 -9.88 -1.56 -4.54
C VAL A 11 -8.63 -2.43 -4.75
N ALA A 12 -8.42 -3.42 -3.87
CA ALA A 12 -7.29 -4.36 -3.94
C ALA A 12 -7.35 -5.26 -5.18
N PHE A 13 -8.53 -5.61 -5.67
CA PHE A 13 -8.70 -6.37 -6.90
C PHE A 13 -8.99 -5.51 -8.12
N ARG A 14 -8.84 -4.18 -8.01
CA ARG A 14 -9.09 -3.19 -9.07
C ARG A 14 -10.49 -3.28 -9.69
N SER A 15 -11.48 -3.76 -8.93
CA SER A 15 -12.90 -3.66 -9.32
C SER A 15 -13.50 -2.29 -8.96
N ARG A 16 -12.76 -1.47 -8.20
CA ARG A 16 -13.03 -0.05 -7.92
C ARG A 16 -11.75 0.78 -8.17
N PRO A 17 -11.86 2.07 -8.57
CA PRO A 17 -10.71 2.97 -8.62
C PRO A 17 -10.00 3.08 -7.26
N PRO A 18 -8.71 3.53 -7.27
CA PRO A 18 -8.02 3.96 -6.07
C PRO A 18 -8.84 4.96 -5.24
N LEU A 19 -8.58 4.99 -3.94
CA LEU A 19 -9.18 5.94 -3.01
C LEU A 19 -8.15 7.01 -2.65
N ASP A 20 -8.59 8.20 -2.28
CA ASP A 20 -7.71 9.30 -1.86
C ASP A 20 -7.61 9.40 -0.33
N LEU A 21 -7.72 8.26 0.37
CA LEU A 21 -7.79 8.21 1.84
C LEU A 21 -6.48 8.64 2.53
N LEU A 22 -5.36 8.47 1.83
CA LEU A 22 -4.01 8.82 2.29
C LEU A 22 -3.37 9.87 1.37
N ASP A 23 -4.17 10.65 0.64
CA ASP A 23 -3.66 11.72 -0.21
C ASP A 23 -2.80 12.72 0.60
N GLY A 24 -1.67 13.13 0.03
CA GLY A 24 -0.63 13.90 0.71
C GLY A 24 0.21 13.12 1.73
N GLY A 25 -0.04 11.82 1.93
CA GLY A 25 0.73 10.95 2.82
C GLY A 25 1.89 10.23 2.11
N LEU A 26 2.97 9.98 2.85
CA LEU A 26 4.14 9.22 2.39
C LEU A 26 4.33 7.94 3.23
N VAL A 27 4.40 6.79 2.57
CA VAL A 27 4.75 5.49 3.19
C VAL A 27 6.21 5.15 2.89
N ALA A 28 7.06 5.14 3.91
CA ALA A 28 8.46 4.76 3.79
C ALA A 28 8.66 3.27 4.14
N ASN A 29 9.04 2.47 3.15
CA ASN A 29 9.40 1.07 3.34
C ASN A 29 10.87 0.97 3.73
N LEU A 30 11.15 0.59 4.98
CA LEU A 30 12.50 0.33 5.47
C LEU A 30 12.69 -1.17 5.70
N PHE A 31 13.39 -1.83 4.79
CA PHE A 31 13.73 -3.25 4.90
C PHE A 31 15.25 -3.41 4.95
N PHE A 32 15.77 -4.00 6.02
CA PHE A 32 17.21 -4.28 6.19
C PHE A 32 17.67 -5.55 5.46
N GLU A 33 16.71 -6.36 5.01
CA GLU A 33 16.92 -7.58 4.25
C GLU A 33 15.97 -7.60 3.05
N ASP A 34 16.37 -8.27 1.97
CA ASP A 34 15.55 -8.35 0.77
C ASP A 34 14.20 -9.03 1.04
N SER A 35 13.11 -8.26 0.93
CA SER A 35 11.75 -8.74 1.13
C SER A 35 10.81 -8.31 0.01
N THR A 36 11.02 -8.89 -1.18
CA THR A 36 10.28 -8.52 -2.41
C THR A 36 8.76 -8.58 -2.25
N ARG A 37 8.24 -9.67 -1.68
CA ARG A 37 6.78 -9.85 -1.55
C ARG A 37 6.18 -8.80 -0.61
N THR A 38 6.81 -8.56 0.53
CA THR A 38 6.34 -7.62 1.55
C THR A 38 6.41 -6.19 1.04
N ARG A 39 7.56 -5.78 0.47
CA ARG A 39 7.73 -4.44 -0.12
C ARG A 39 6.67 -4.16 -1.19
N CYS A 40 6.47 -5.10 -2.12
CA CYS A 40 5.45 -4.96 -3.15
C CYS A 40 4.04 -4.84 -2.56
N SER A 41 3.70 -5.63 -1.54
CA SER A 41 2.38 -5.55 -0.89
C SER A 41 2.11 -4.17 -0.27
N PHE A 42 3.06 -3.62 0.48
CA PHE A 42 2.92 -2.29 1.09
C PHE A 42 2.87 -1.18 0.04
N THR A 43 3.78 -1.21 -0.95
CA THR A 43 3.81 -0.20 -2.02
C THR A 43 2.50 -0.18 -2.82
N VAL A 44 1.97 -1.36 -3.17
CA VAL A 44 0.72 -1.44 -3.93
C VAL A 44 -0.48 -1.00 -3.08
N ALA A 45 -0.53 -1.36 -1.80
CA ALA A 45 -1.62 -0.94 -0.91
C ALA A 45 -1.63 0.58 -0.72
N ALA A 46 -0.48 1.19 -0.43
CA ALA A 46 -0.34 2.64 -0.24
C ALA A 46 -0.80 3.43 -1.47
N LYS A 47 -0.29 3.07 -2.67
CA LYS A 47 -0.68 3.72 -3.94
C LYS A 47 -2.17 3.59 -4.24
N ARG A 48 -2.80 2.47 -3.88
CA ARG A 48 -4.25 2.26 -4.06
C ARG A 48 -5.10 3.11 -3.11
N LEU A 49 -4.50 3.58 -2.03
CA LEU A 49 -5.13 4.46 -1.04
C LEU A 49 -4.69 5.93 -1.20
N GLY A 50 -3.99 6.26 -2.29
CA GLY A 50 -3.65 7.64 -2.64
C GLY A 50 -2.33 8.15 -2.04
N ALA A 51 -1.57 7.30 -1.35
CA ALA A 51 -0.29 7.69 -0.77
C ALA A 51 0.88 7.53 -1.75
N ASP A 52 1.88 8.39 -1.57
CA ASP A 52 3.21 8.21 -2.14
C ASP A 52 3.99 7.13 -1.36
N THR A 53 4.99 6.55 -2.02
CA THR A 53 5.82 5.48 -1.45
C THR A 53 7.29 5.75 -1.71
N VAL A 54 8.14 5.58 -0.69
CA VAL A 54 9.59 5.58 -0.83
C VAL A 54 10.17 4.27 -0.28
N ASP A 55 11.02 3.63 -1.07
CA ASP A 55 11.74 2.42 -0.65
C ASP A 55 13.14 2.83 -0.18
N LEU A 56 13.44 2.57 1.10
CA LEU A 56 14.74 2.80 1.71
C LEU A 56 15.49 1.48 1.75
N THR A 57 16.48 1.35 0.88
CA THR A 57 17.40 0.20 0.83
C THR A 57 18.73 0.59 1.46
N GLY A 58 19.21 -0.23 2.38
CA GLY A 58 20.55 -0.14 2.97
C GLY A 58 21.51 -1.14 2.35
#